data_AF-A0AAD1NPK6-F1
#
_entry.id   AF-A0AAD1NPK6-F1
#
_cell.length_a   1.000
_cell.length_b   1.000
_cell.length_c   1.000
_cell.angle_alpha   90.00
_cell.angle_beta   90.00
_cell.angle_gamma   90.00
#
_symmetry.space_group_name_H-M   'P 1'
#
loop_
_entity.id
_entity.type
_entity.pdbx_description
1 polymer ?
#
loop_
_entity_poly.entity_id
_entity_poly.type
_entity_poly.pdbx_seq_one_letter_code
_entity_poly.pdbx_strand_id
1 'polypeptide(L)'
;MSSREIAELTGKKHAHICRDIRSMLEQLGTAESKFGSGYFDANNQQRTEYLLPRRECEILVCGYDVVRRAAVIDRWLELETKQRQLPNMTPGPLRFTVDQGMIG
;
A
#
# COMPACT_ATOMS: atom_id res chain seq x y z
N MET A 1 -2.46 -0.21 0.68
CA MET A 1 -3.07 1.14 0.84
C MET A 1 -2.09 2.05 1.57
N SER A 2 -1.93 3.31 1.15
CA SER A 2 -1.00 4.24 1.79
C SER A 2 -1.59 4.91 3.03
N SER A 3 -0.75 5.31 3.98
CA SER A 3 -1.16 6.06 5.17
C SER A 3 -1.86 7.39 4.84
N ARG A 4 -1.54 8.01 3.69
CA ARG A 4 -2.22 9.21 3.19
C ARG A 4 -3.65 8.89 2.74
N GLU A 5 -3.81 7.83 1.95
CA GLU A 5 -5.14 7.37 1.52
C GLU A 5 -6.01 6.99 2.75
N ILE A 6 -5.42 6.34 3.76
CA ILE A 6 -6.12 6.06 5.03
C ILE A 6 -6.54 7.35 5.75
N ALA A 7 -5.68 8.38 5.76
CA ALA A 7 -5.99 9.67 6.36
C ALA A 7 -7.17 10.35 5.66
N GLU A 8 -7.20 10.31 4.32
CA GLU A 8 -8.29 10.83 3.49
C GLU A 8 -9.60 10.09 3.74
N LEU A 9 -9.59 8.74 3.72
CA LEU A 9 -10.78 7.91 3.94
C LEU A 9 -11.38 8.07 5.35
N THR A 10 -10.51 8.23 6.35
CA THR A 10 -10.95 8.30 7.75
C THR A 10 -11.18 9.72 8.26
N GLY A 11 -10.79 10.74 7.48
CA GLY A 11 -10.77 12.15 7.91
C GLY A 11 -9.84 12.43 9.09
N LYS A 12 -8.90 11.52 9.42
CA LYS A 12 -7.92 11.72 10.49
C LYS A 12 -6.70 12.45 9.94
N LYS A 13 -6.05 13.26 10.77
CA LYS A 13 -4.76 13.88 10.40
C LYS A 13 -3.74 12.79 10.09
N HIS A 14 -3.01 12.92 8.98
CA HIS A 14 -1.96 11.97 8.56
C HIS A 14 -0.94 11.68 9.67
N ALA A 15 -0.54 12.71 10.43
CA ALA A 15 0.34 12.54 11.59
C ALA A 15 -0.21 11.60 12.67
N HIS A 16 -1.53 11.59 12.90
CA HIS A 16 -2.18 10.68 13.85
C HIS A 16 -2.21 9.26 13.30
N ILE A 17 -2.50 9.09 12.01
CA ILE A 17 -2.42 7.79 11.34
C ILE A 17 -1.00 7.21 11.46
N CYS A 18 0.05 8.00 11.19
CA CYS A 18 1.43 7.54 11.34
C CYS A 18 1.79 7.19 12.79
N ARG A 19 1.18 7.84 13.80
CA ARG A 19 1.34 7.47 15.21
C ARG A 19 0.65 6.15 15.53
N ASP A 20 -0.59 5.98 15.06
CA ASP A 20 -1.39 4.78 15.29
C ASP A 20 -0.74 3.56 14.62
N ILE A 21 -0.18 3.73 13.41
CA ILE A 21 0.58 2.69 12.70
C ILE A 21 1.81 2.28 13.51
N ARG A 22 2.58 3.22 14.04
CA ARG A 22 3.75 2.93 14.88
C ARG A 22 3.39 2.12 16.11
N SER A 23 2.37 2.59 16.85
CA SER A 23 1.87 1.89 18.05
C SER A 23 1.38 0.47 17.72
N MET A 24 0.66 0.31 16.60
CA MET A 24 0.19 -0.99 16.14
C MET A 24 1.36 -1.92 15.78
N LEU A 25 2.34 -1.43 15.02
CA LEU A 25 3.49 -2.24 14.58
C LEU A 25 4.37 -2.68 15.76
N GLU A 26 4.56 -1.78 16.75
CA GLU A 26 5.23 -2.09 18.01
C GLU A 26 4.52 -3.23 18.76
N GLN A 27 3.19 -3.14 18.91
CA GLN A 27 2.39 -4.18 19.57
C GLN A 27 2.41 -5.51 18.80
N LEU A 28 2.53 -5.47 17.48
CA LEU A 28 2.67 -6.66 16.63
C LEU A 28 4.11 -7.21 16.58
N GLY A 29 5.08 -6.58 17.25
CA GLY A 29 6.49 -6.95 17.17
C GLY A 29 7.06 -6.86 15.75
N THR A 30 6.52 -5.97 14.91
CA THR A 30 6.87 -5.85 13.49
C THR A 30 7.67 -4.58 13.24
N ALA A 31 8.82 -4.72 12.58
CA ALA A 31 9.68 -3.57 12.26
C ALA A 31 9.00 -2.58 11.29
N GLU A 32 9.04 -1.29 11.64
CA GLU A 32 8.49 -0.20 10.81
C GLU A 32 9.08 -0.15 9.40
N SER A 33 10.36 -0.49 9.27
CA SER A 33 11.09 -0.51 7.98
C SER A 33 10.48 -1.46 6.95
N LYS A 34 9.61 -2.40 7.35
CA LYS A 34 8.88 -3.25 6.40
C LYS A 34 7.81 -2.49 5.60
N PHE A 35 7.30 -1.39 6.15
CA PHE A 35 6.16 -0.67 5.58
C PHE A 35 6.45 0.81 5.36
N GLY A 36 7.44 1.37 6.06
CA GLY A 36 7.81 2.78 5.96
C GLY A 36 8.60 3.09 4.69
N SER A 37 8.16 4.13 4.00
CA SER A 37 8.88 4.79 2.91
C SER A 37 8.97 6.28 3.22
N GLY A 38 10.17 6.86 3.11
CA GLY A 38 10.38 8.29 3.30
C GLY A 38 10.14 9.04 1.99
N TYR A 39 9.46 10.19 2.06
CA TYR A 39 9.37 11.14 0.93
C TYR A 39 9.71 12.55 1.40
N PHE A 40 10.19 13.38 0.46
CA PHE A 40 10.35 14.81 0.70
C PHE A 40 9.10 15.53 0.20
N ASP A 41 8.51 16.36 1.07
CA ASP A 41 7.39 17.21 0.70
C ASP A 41 7.88 18.44 -0.10
N ALA A 42 6.95 19.26 -0.63
CA ALA A 42 7.28 20.45 -1.42
C ALA A 42 8.13 21.48 -0.65
N ASN A 43 8.11 21.41 0.68
CA ASN A 43 8.91 22.23 1.59
C ASN A 43 10.26 21.59 1.97
N ASN A 44 10.71 20.55 1.25
CA ASN A 44 11.95 19.82 1.50
C ASN A 44 12.00 19.16 2.90
N GLN A 45 10.84 18.92 3.51
CA GLN A 45 10.73 18.23 4.79
C GLN A 45 10.57 16.73 4.57
N GLN A 46 11.37 15.93 5.28
CA GLN A 46 11.23 14.48 5.28
C GLN A 46 9.91 14.10 5.98
N ARG A 47 9.05 13.39 5.26
CA ARG A 47 7.78 12.84 5.74
C ARG A 47 7.83 11.33 5.62
N THR A 48 7.30 10.64 6.63
CA THR A 48 7.17 9.19 6.61
C THR A 48 5.79 8.84 6.07
N GLU A 49 5.76 8.06 4.99
CA GLU A 49 4.56 7.39 4.49
C GLU A 49 4.67 5.90 4.78
N TYR A 50 3.58 5.28 5.20
CA TYR A 50 3.51 3.82 5.32
C TYR A 50 2.65 3.25 4.20
N LEU A 51 3.12 2.17 3.58
CA LEU A 51 2.34 1.35 2.69
C LEU A 51 1.95 0.06 3.40
N LEU A 52 0.68 -0.07 3.76
CA LEU A 52 0.18 -1.21 4.51
C LEU A 52 -0.50 -2.23 3.56
N PRO A 53 -0.24 -3.53 3.73
CA PRO A 53 -1.05 -4.59 3.13
C PRO A 53 -2.46 -4.61 3.76
N ARG A 54 -3.34 -5.40 3.15
CA ARG A 54 -4.75 -5.52 3.57
C ARG A 54 -4.88 -5.85 5.06
N ARG A 55 -4.18 -6.88 5.52
CA ARG A 55 -4.22 -7.35 6.91
C ARG A 55 -3.88 -6.25 7.91
N GLU A 56 -2.80 -5.51 7.67
CA GLU A 56 -2.33 -4.46 8.58
C GLU A 56 -3.27 -3.24 8.56
N CYS A 57 -3.87 -2.93 7.41
CA CYS A 57 -4.95 -1.94 7.35
C CYS A 57 -6.16 -2.37 8.19
N GLU A 58 -6.62 -3.62 8.05
CA GLU A 58 -7.76 -4.15 8.79
C GLU A 58 -7.50 -4.11 10.31
N ILE A 59 -6.32 -4.53 10.76
CA ILE A 59 -5.91 -4.46 12.17
C ILE A 59 -5.92 -3.01 12.67
N LEU A 60 -5.37 -2.07 11.90
CA LEU A 60 -5.34 -0.65 12.27
C LEU A 60 -6.77 -0.10 12.49
N VAL A 61 -7.71 -0.42 11.60
CA VAL A 61 -9.07 0.12 11.66
C VAL A 61 -10.00 -0.62 12.61
N CYS A 62 -9.62 -1.80 13.10
CA CYS A 62 -10.35 -2.47 14.18
C CYS A 62 -10.47 -1.56 15.42
N GLY A 63 -9.46 -0.73 15.70
CA GLY A 63 -9.47 0.24 16.79
C GLY A 63 -10.22 1.56 16.51
N TYR A 64 -10.73 1.78 15.29
CA TYR A 64 -11.46 3.00 14.93
C TYR A 64 -12.98 2.82 15.07
N ASP A 65 -13.76 3.90 14.98
CA ASP A 65 -15.23 3.82 14.94
C ASP A 65 -15.74 3.15 13.66
N VAL A 66 -17.01 2.75 13.69
CA VAL A 66 -17.65 1.98 12.61
C VAL A 66 -17.60 2.67 11.25
N VAL A 67 -17.72 4.01 11.20
CA VAL A 67 -17.77 4.76 9.95
C VAL A 67 -16.38 4.75 9.29
N ARG A 68 -15.34 5.05 10.06
CA ARG A 68 -13.95 5.01 9.58
C ARG A 68 -13.53 3.61 9.17
N ARG A 69 -13.97 2.59 9.92
CA ARG A 69 -13.69 1.19 9.60
C ARG A 69 -14.32 0.76 8.28
N ALA A 70 -15.59 1.10 8.07
CA ALA A 70 -16.30 0.79 6.82
C ALA A 70 -15.59 1.42 5.61
N ALA A 71 -15.26 2.71 5.66
CA ALA A 71 -14.61 3.41 4.56
C ALA A 71 -13.30 2.75 4.08
N VAL A 72 -12.49 2.23 5.01
CA VAL A 72 -11.24 1.53 4.67
C VAL A 72 -11.49 0.13 4.13
N ILE A 73 -12.46 -0.60 4.70
CA ILE A 73 -12.84 -1.94 4.22
C ILE A 73 -13.39 -1.85 2.79
N ASP A 74 -14.29 -0.91 2.53
CA ASP A 74 -14.91 -0.73 1.21
C ASP A 74 -13.86 -0.40 0.14
N ARG A 75 -12.88 0.43 0.47
CA ARG A 75 -11.76 0.72 -0.44
C ARG A 75 -10.93 -0.52 -0.75
N TRP A 76 -10.64 -1.38 0.22
CA TRP A 76 -9.94 -2.64 -0.06
C TRP A 76 -10.75 -3.56 -0.95
N LEU A 77 -12.05 -3.70 -0.70
CA LEU A 77 -12.94 -4.50 -1.54
C LEU A 77 -12.97 -3.98 -2.99
N GLU A 78 -12.96 -2.66 -3.19
CA GLU A 78 -12.85 -2.05 -4.52
C GLU A 78 -11.53 -2.40 -5.21
N LEU A 79 -10.40 -2.30 -4.51
CA LEU A 79 -9.08 -2.62 -5.05
C LEU A 79 -8.97 -4.09 -5.46
N GLU A 80 -9.49 -5.01 -4.65
CA GLU A 80 -9.52 -6.44 -4.96
C GLU A 80 -10.40 -6.74 -6.18
N THR A 81 -11.56 -6.07 -6.25
CA THR A 81 -12.47 -6.19 -7.38
C THR A 81 -11.81 -5.71 -8.68
N LYS A 82 -11.12 -4.57 -8.64
CA LYS A 82 -10.36 -4.05 -9.79
C LYS A 82 -9.22 -4.99 -10.19
N GLN A 83 -8.47 -5.52 -9.23
CA GLN A 83 -7.39 -6.47 -9.50
C GLN A 83 -7.90 -7.74 -10.20
N ARG A 84 -9.08 -8.22 -9.80
CA ARG A 84 -9.70 -9.43 -10.38
C ARG A 84 -10.25 -9.22 -11.80
N GLN A 85 -10.54 -7.98 -12.19
CA GLN A 85 -11.08 -7.64 -13.52
C GLN A 85 -10.00 -7.36 -14.57
N LEU A 86 -8.73 -7.19 -14.18
CA LEU A 86 -7.63 -7.03 -15.12
C LEU A 86 -7.51 -8.34 -15.95
N PRO A 87 -7.57 -8.28 -17.30
CA PRO A 87 -7.38 -9.46 -18.11
C PRO A 87 -6.01 -10.07 -17.80
N ASN A 88 -5.98 -11.38 -17.62
CA ASN A 88 -4.76 -12.14 -17.38
C ASN A 88 -3.83 -11.93 -18.59
N MET A 89 -2.95 -10.93 -18.55
CA MET A 89 -1.86 -10.80 -19.51
C MET A 89 -0.93 -11.97 -19.23
N THR A 90 -1.18 -13.08 -19.92
CA THR A 90 -0.19 -14.14 -20.07
C THR A 90 1.08 -13.50 -20.62
N PRO A 91 2.25 -13.63 -19.98
CA PRO A 91 3.50 -13.21 -20.60
C PRO A 91 3.60 -13.99 -21.92
N GLY A 92 3.54 -13.27 -23.04
CA GLY A 92 3.72 -13.87 -24.36
C GLY A 92 5.08 -14.59 -24.42
N PRO A 93 5.20 -15.69 -25.17
CA PRO A 93 6.46 -16.42 -25.23
C PRO A 93 7.58 -15.47 -25.69
N LEU A 94 8.62 -15.36 -24.86
CA LEU A 94 9.82 -14.58 -25.16
C LEU A 94 10.48 -15.17 -26.41
N ARG A 95 10.27 -14.53 -27.56
CA ARG A 95 10.90 -14.94 -28.81
C ARG A 95 12.34 -14.45 -28.80
N PHE A 96 13.25 -15.28 -28.30
CA PHE A 96 14.68 -15.11 -28.58
C PHE A 96 14.90 -15.38 -30.06
N THR A 97 14.91 -14.32 -30.88
CA THR A 97 15.50 -14.42 -32.23
C THR A 97 17.01 -14.51 -32.04
N VAL A 98 17.55 -15.72 -32.06
CA VAL A 98 18.96 -15.94 -32.33
C VAL A 98 19.20 -15.51 -33.78
N ASP A 99 19.72 -14.29 -33.94
CA ASP A 99 20.33 -13.85 -35.20
C ASP A 99 21.58 -14.69 -35.41
N GLN A 100 21.44 -15.79 -36.15
CA GLN A 100 22.58 -16.55 -36.64
C GLN A 100 23.14 -15.78 -37.84
N GLY A 101 24.03 -14.83 -37.54
CA GLY A 101 24.82 -14.11 -38.51
C GLY A 101 25.55 -15.07 -39.45
N MET A 102 25.37 -14.81 -40.74
CA MET A 102 26.19 -15.31 -41.83
C MET A 102 27.67 -15.04 -41.55
N ILE A 103 28.50 -16.09 -41.59
CA ILE A 103 29.92 -15.97 -41.92
C ILE A 103 30.35 -17.16 -42.79
N GLY A 104 30.90 -16.84 -43.96
CA GLY A 104 31.78 -17.73 -44.75
C GLY A 104 31.10 -18.47 -45.89
#